data_AF-A0A0L0USN1-F1
#
_entry.id   AF-A0A0L0USN1-F1
#
_cell.length_a   1.000
_cell.length_b   1.000
_cell.length_c   1.000
_cell.angle_alpha   90.00
_cell.angle_beta   90.00
_cell.angle_gamma   90.00
#
_symmetry.space_group_name_H-M   'P 1'
#
loop_
_entity.id
_entity.type
_entity.pdbx_description
1 polymer ?
#
loop_
_entity_poly.entity_id
_entity_poly.type
_entity_poly.pdbx_seq_one_letter_code
_entity_poly.pdbx_strand_id
1 'polypeptide(L)'
;MAEESSPRKHSESSASKLLRNAPVDLLGGILVNSIVSTNKSTPDPNTNNQQLASKKNSARDKPALSVPITTLNFKNFVSKCGPVFAVQEAVEAVIAWENPSKTIAFACMWAWLALNPVYFILLPNIVLISILLSTHTQRYPNGTGDDLGTDPISGHHILDDPIEGSPDESQHPHLLLVDVSARLEPRQLNQKKFSARVSPDEHTKFNGRLLSTIGSTLIVPLIPWRFLLLLGGETVFILNHPYVQVWLAQLKSASTSSV
;
A
#
# COMPACT_ATOMS: atom_id res chain seq x y z
N MET A 1 -69.91 16.44 -16.17
CA MET A 1 -68.64 16.27 -16.92
C MET A 1 -67.51 16.57 -15.96
N ALA A 2 -66.55 15.63 -15.87
CA ALA A 2 -65.30 15.62 -15.08
C ALA A 2 -65.37 15.29 -13.58
N GLU A 3 -64.95 14.06 -13.28
CA GLU A 3 -64.30 13.57 -12.05
C GLU A 3 -63.14 14.47 -11.60
N GLU A 4 -62.93 14.60 -10.29
CA GLU A 4 -61.61 14.92 -9.73
C GLU A 4 -61.33 13.97 -8.56
N SER A 5 -60.26 13.19 -8.72
CA SER A 5 -59.91 12.02 -7.92
C SER A 5 -58.98 12.39 -6.76
N SER A 6 -59.39 11.99 -5.56
CA SER A 6 -58.62 12.09 -4.32
C SER A 6 -57.38 11.18 -4.35
N PRO A 7 -56.19 11.62 -3.90
CA PRO A 7 -54.97 10.83 -3.98
C PRO A 7 -54.96 9.70 -2.94
N ARG A 8 -54.86 8.45 -3.41
CA ARG A 8 -54.64 7.24 -2.60
C ARG A 8 -53.36 7.39 -1.76
N LYS A 9 -53.50 7.30 -0.44
CA LYS A 9 -52.39 6.96 0.47
C LYS A 9 -51.88 5.56 0.12
N HIS A 10 -50.65 5.47 -0.38
CA HIS A 10 -49.92 4.20 -0.49
C HIS A 10 -49.60 3.69 0.92
N SER A 11 -50.15 2.53 1.29
CA SER A 11 -49.68 1.78 2.45
C SER A 11 -48.27 1.28 2.14
N GLU A 12 -47.26 1.90 2.74
CA GLU A 12 -45.91 1.34 2.73
C GLU A 12 -45.94 -0.05 3.40
N SER A 13 -45.75 -1.09 2.58
CA SER A 13 -45.70 -2.48 3.01
C SER A 13 -44.61 -2.69 4.07
N SER A 14 -44.95 -3.32 5.19
CA SER A 14 -44.05 -3.58 6.34
C SER A 14 -42.70 -4.19 5.95
N ALA A 15 -42.63 -4.92 4.83
CA ALA A 15 -41.39 -5.45 4.27
C ALA A 15 -40.37 -4.35 3.92
N SER A 16 -40.81 -3.20 3.42
CA SER A 16 -39.94 -2.07 3.07
C SER A 16 -39.37 -1.35 4.29
N LYS A 17 -40.10 -1.38 5.43
CA LYS A 17 -39.61 -0.86 6.72
C LYS A 17 -38.61 -1.82 7.37
N LEU A 18 -38.83 -3.13 7.24
CA LEU A 18 -37.91 -4.15 7.72
C LEU A 18 -36.60 -4.17 6.92
N LEU A 19 -36.63 -3.97 5.61
CA LEU A 19 -35.43 -3.88 4.78
C LEU A 19 -34.60 -2.62 5.05
N ARG A 20 -35.23 -1.52 5.46
CA ARG A 20 -34.56 -0.25 5.75
C ARG A 20 -33.72 -0.30 7.04
N ASN A 21 -34.12 -1.16 7.97
CA ASN A 21 -33.47 -1.35 9.27
C ASN A 21 -32.77 -2.72 9.40
N ALA A 22 -32.74 -3.52 8.33
CA ALA A 22 -32.12 -4.82 8.36
C ALA A 22 -30.59 -4.70 8.40
N PRO A 23 -29.90 -5.51 9.23
CA PRO A 23 -28.45 -5.58 9.20
C PRO A 23 -27.99 -6.02 7.80
N VAL A 24 -26.93 -5.37 7.31
CA VAL A 24 -26.42 -5.51 5.94
C VAL A 24 -26.01 -6.95 5.57
N ASP A 25 -25.77 -7.82 6.55
CA ASP A 25 -25.48 -9.24 6.36
C ASP A 25 -26.70 -10.04 5.90
N LEU A 26 -27.90 -9.64 6.32
CA LEU A 26 -29.16 -10.27 5.91
C LEU A 26 -29.47 -9.94 4.44
N LEU A 27 -29.16 -8.72 4.00
CA LEU A 27 -29.25 -8.35 2.58
C LEU A 27 -28.22 -9.08 1.73
N GLY A 28 -26.99 -9.25 2.23
CA GLY A 28 -25.96 -10.06 1.59
C GLY A 28 -26.40 -11.53 1.42
N GLY A 29 -26.96 -12.11 2.48
CA GLY A 29 -27.49 -13.48 2.46
C GLY A 29 -28.65 -13.67 1.47
N ILE A 30 -29.60 -12.72 1.43
CA ILE A 30 -30.74 -12.76 0.50
C ILE A 30 -30.25 -12.65 -0.97
N LEU A 31 -29.24 -11.81 -1.22
CA LEU A 31 -28.70 -11.61 -2.57
C LEU A 31 -27.86 -12.80 -3.05
N VAL A 32 -27.09 -13.44 -2.16
CA VAL A 32 -26.35 -14.68 -2.48
C VAL A 32 -27.34 -15.82 -2.74
N ASN A 33 -28.39 -15.92 -1.95
CA ASN A 33 -29.38 -16.99 -2.11
C ASN A 33 -30.21 -16.82 -3.39
N SER A 34 -30.45 -15.58 -3.85
CA SER A 34 -31.11 -15.33 -5.13
C SER A 34 -30.21 -15.70 -6.32
N ILE A 35 -28.90 -15.46 -6.25
CA ILE A 35 -27.91 -15.88 -7.26
C ILE A 35 -27.79 -17.42 -7.32
N VAL A 36 -27.79 -18.09 -6.16
CA VAL A 36 -27.72 -19.55 -6.09
C VAL A 36 -29.03 -20.19 -6.58
N SER A 37 -30.18 -19.58 -6.31
CA SER A 37 -31.47 -20.07 -6.76
C SER A 37 -31.67 -19.96 -8.28
N THR A 38 -31.06 -18.97 -8.94
CA THR A 38 -31.04 -18.89 -10.42
C THR A 38 -30.20 -19.98 -11.09
N ASN A 39 -29.30 -20.65 -10.35
CA ASN A 39 -28.43 -21.70 -10.90
C ASN A 39 -28.95 -23.12 -10.64
N LYS A 40 -30.05 -23.29 -9.89
CA LYS A 40 -30.64 -24.61 -9.60
C LYS A 40 -31.92 -24.83 -10.43
N SER A 41 -31.78 -24.82 -11.74
CA SER A 41 -32.74 -25.45 -12.65
C SER A 41 -32.23 -26.87 -12.95
N THR A 42 -32.97 -27.86 -12.46
CA THR A 42 -32.71 -29.30 -12.49
C THR A 42 -32.44 -29.84 -13.92
N PRO A 43 -31.63 -30.90 -14.11
CA PRO A 43 -31.22 -31.38 -15.43
C PRO A 43 -32.23 -32.33 -16.06
N ASP A 44 -32.67 -32.04 -17.29
CA ASP A 44 -33.39 -32.97 -18.17
C ASP A 44 -32.40 -33.67 -19.13
N PRO A 45 -32.40 -35.01 -19.26
CA PRO A 45 -31.47 -35.73 -20.11
C PRO A 45 -32.07 -35.98 -21.49
N ASN A 46 -32.15 -34.96 -22.34
CA ASN A 46 -32.11 -35.11 -23.81
C ASN A 46 -32.44 -33.78 -24.47
N THR A 47 -31.43 -33.17 -25.13
CA THR A 47 -31.51 -32.56 -26.48
C THR A 47 -30.16 -31.90 -26.75
N ASN A 48 -29.23 -32.71 -27.25
CA ASN A 48 -28.04 -32.22 -27.95
C ASN A 48 -28.53 -31.54 -29.22
N ASN A 49 -28.40 -30.20 -29.30
CA ASN A 49 -28.44 -29.32 -30.48
C ASN A 49 -29.10 -27.94 -30.23
N GLN A 50 -29.45 -27.58 -28.99
CA GLN A 50 -29.81 -26.19 -28.63
C GLN A 50 -28.79 -25.48 -27.73
N GLN A 51 -27.70 -26.13 -27.34
CA GLN A 51 -26.65 -25.51 -26.51
C GLN A 51 -25.65 -24.63 -27.29
N LEU A 52 -25.55 -24.78 -28.62
CA LEU A 52 -24.58 -23.98 -29.40
C LEU A 52 -25.12 -22.60 -29.85
N ALA A 53 -26.44 -22.43 -29.91
CA ALA A 53 -27.07 -21.13 -30.19
C ALA A 53 -27.39 -20.32 -28.92
N SER A 54 -27.60 -20.98 -27.76
CA SER A 54 -27.77 -20.30 -26.48
C SER A 54 -26.45 -19.75 -25.90
N LYS A 55 -25.32 -20.43 -26.18
CA LYS A 55 -23.98 -19.97 -25.76
C LYS A 55 -23.48 -18.73 -26.53
N LYS A 56 -24.12 -18.37 -27.64
CA LYS A 56 -23.77 -17.17 -28.44
C LYS A 56 -24.53 -15.91 -28.00
N ASN A 57 -25.57 -16.04 -27.15
CA ASN A 57 -26.33 -14.90 -26.64
C ASN A 57 -25.98 -14.54 -25.18
N SER A 58 -25.23 -15.38 -24.46
CA SER A 58 -24.68 -15.04 -23.13
C SER A 58 -23.55 -14.00 -23.16
N ALA A 59 -23.16 -13.53 -24.35
CA ALA A 59 -22.22 -12.43 -24.53
C ALA A 59 -22.91 -11.06 -24.70
N ARG A 60 -24.26 -11.02 -24.71
CA ARG A 60 -25.06 -9.77 -24.84
C ARG A 60 -25.76 -9.33 -23.56
N ASP A 61 -25.59 -10.08 -22.47
CA ASP A 61 -25.89 -9.63 -21.12
C ASP A 61 -24.59 -9.60 -20.33
N LYS A 62 -23.69 -8.67 -20.69
CA LYS A 62 -22.70 -8.20 -19.71
C LYS A 62 -23.55 -7.44 -18.69
N PRO A 63 -23.80 -7.95 -17.47
CA PRO A 63 -24.55 -7.18 -16.50
C PRO A 63 -23.82 -5.84 -16.36
N ALA A 64 -24.50 -4.75 -16.73
CA ALA A 64 -23.97 -3.39 -16.66
C ALA A 64 -23.28 -3.25 -15.31
N LEU A 65 -22.00 -2.83 -15.32
CA LEU A 65 -21.11 -2.64 -14.15
C LEU A 65 -21.91 -2.61 -12.84
N SER A 66 -22.13 -3.79 -12.26
CA SER A 66 -23.32 -3.98 -11.43
C SER A 66 -23.17 -3.18 -10.14
N VAL A 67 -24.06 -2.21 -9.94
CA VAL A 67 -24.14 -1.38 -8.73
C VAL A 67 -23.96 -2.23 -7.46
N PRO A 68 -24.51 -3.45 -7.34
CA PRO A 68 -24.25 -4.34 -6.20
C PRO A 68 -22.78 -4.76 -6.01
N ILE A 69 -22.04 -5.06 -7.09
CA ILE A 69 -20.61 -5.43 -7.02
C ILE A 69 -19.77 -4.20 -6.70
N THR A 70 -20.09 -3.03 -7.27
CA THR A 70 -19.44 -1.76 -6.88
C THR A 70 -19.72 -1.42 -5.42
N THR A 71 -20.93 -1.67 -4.90
CA THR A 71 -21.28 -1.50 -3.48
C THR A 71 -20.50 -2.47 -2.59
N LEU A 72 -20.31 -3.72 -3.00
CA LEU A 72 -19.52 -4.68 -2.22
C LEU A 72 -18.02 -4.32 -2.20
N ASN A 73 -17.49 -3.88 -3.35
CA ASN A 73 -16.12 -3.37 -3.45
C ASN A 73 -15.94 -2.08 -2.64
N PHE A 74 -16.93 -1.18 -2.66
CA PHE A 74 -16.95 0.03 -1.83
C PHE A 74 -17.04 -0.32 -0.35
N LYS A 75 -17.83 -1.32 0.06
CA LYS A 75 -17.87 -1.80 1.46
C LYS A 75 -16.50 -2.29 1.92
N ASN A 76 -15.84 -3.10 1.09
CA ASN A 76 -14.51 -3.62 1.39
C ASN A 76 -13.43 -2.53 1.35
N PHE A 77 -13.64 -1.45 0.59
CA PHE A 77 -12.78 -0.27 0.58
C PHE A 77 -12.98 0.57 1.84
N VAL A 78 -14.22 0.94 2.16
CA VAL A 78 -14.59 1.73 3.34
C VAL A 78 -14.18 1.01 4.64
N SER A 79 -14.36 -0.31 4.71
CA SER A 79 -13.95 -1.08 5.90
C SER A 79 -12.43 -1.10 6.10
N LYS A 80 -11.64 -1.07 5.03
CA LYS A 80 -10.18 -0.96 5.09
C LYS A 80 -9.70 0.46 5.36
N CYS A 81 -10.46 1.47 4.96
CA CYS A 81 -10.13 2.88 5.22
C CYS A 81 -10.50 3.36 6.63
N GLY A 82 -11.43 2.67 7.31
CA GLY A 82 -11.88 3.04 8.67
C GLY A 82 -10.76 3.28 9.69
N PRO A 83 -9.74 2.40 9.81
CA PRO A 83 -8.62 2.62 10.73
C PRO A 83 -7.81 3.88 10.45
N VAL A 84 -7.66 4.27 9.17
CA VAL A 84 -6.92 5.47 8.79
C VAL A 84 -7.65 6.73 9.27
N PHE A 85 -8.98 6.76 9.12
CA PHE A 85 -9.79 7.88 9.60
C PHE A 85 -9.79 7.96 11.14
N ALA A 86 -9.83 6.84 11.83
CA ALA A 86 -9.73 6.82 13.30
C ALA A 86 -8.40 7.38 13.80
N VAL A 87 -7.28 7.07 13.11
CA VAL A 87 -5.97 7.66 13.45
C VAL A 87 -5.97 9.15 13.20
N GLN A 88 -6.53 9.61 12.07
CA GLN A 88 -6.63 11.04 11.78
C GLN A 88 -7.43 11.78 12.85
N GLU A 89 -8.60 11.27 13.23
CA GLU A 89 -9.44 11.87 14.27
C GLU A 89 -8.75 11.84 15.64
N ALA A 90 -8.02 10.76 15.95
CA ALA A 90 -7.22 10.70 17.17
C ALA A 90 -6.08 11.74 17.18
N VAL A 91 -5.40 11.94 16.05
CA VAL A 91 -4.34 12.96 15.91
C VAL A 91 -4.95 14.36 16.05
N GLU A 92 -6.09 14.62 15.42
CA GLU A 92 -6.80 15.89 15.54
C GLU A 92 -7.25 16.15 16.98
N ALA A 93 -7.83 15.16 17.66
CA ALA A 93 -8.25 15.26 19.06
C ALA A 93 -7.08 15.54 20.01
N VAL A 94 -5.92 14.94 19.74
CA VAL A 94 -4.69 15.19 20.51
C VAL A 94 -4.19 16.62 20.29
N ILE A 95 -4.14 17.09 19.04
CA ILE A 95 -3.72 18.46 18.69
C ILE A 95 -4.71 19.50 19.22
N ALA A 96 -6.01 19.22 19.18
CA ALA A 96 -7.07 20.10 19.66
C ALA A 96 -7.22 20.12 21.20
N TRP A 97 -6.38 19.38 21.94
CA TRP A 97 -6.40 19.30 23.40
C TRP A 97 -7.75 18.82 23.99
N GLU A 98 -8.48 17.96 23.28
CA GLU A 98 -9.81 17.49 23.75
C GLU A 98 -9.69 16.69 25.06
N ASN A 99 -8.65 15.86 25.17
CA ASN A 99 -8.32 15.08 26.36
C ASN A 99 -6.92 15.45 26.87
N PRO A 100 -6.77 16.39 27.81
CA PRO A 100 -5.46 16.95 28.17
C PRO A 100 -4.49 15.90 28.71
N SER A 101 -4.97 14.91 29.48
CA SER A 101 -4.12 13.83 29.99
C SER A 101 -3.54 12.95 28.87
N LYS A 102 -4.32 12.67 27.81
CA LYS A 102 -3.84 11.91 26.65
C LYS A 102 -2.87 12.75 25.83
N THR A 103 -3.21 14.02 25.60
CA THR A 103 -2.34 14.95 24.85
C THR A 103 -0.98 15.13 25.53
N ILE A 104 -0.94 15.30 26.85
CA ILE A 104 0.34 15.40 27.59
C ILE A 104 1.14 14.10 27.46
N ALA A 105 0.50 12.93 27.55
CA ALA A 105 1.19 11.66 27.35
C ALA A 105 1.80 11.55 25.93
N PHE A 106 1.08 12.00 24.90
CA PHE A 106 1.57 12.06 23.52
C PHE A 106 2.70 13.09 23.36
N ALA A 107 2.60 14.26 23.98
CA ALA A 107 3.66 15.27 23.98
C ALA A 107 4.93 14.75 24.67
N CYS A 108 4.81 14.12 25.84
CA CYS A 108 5.94 13.48 26.51
C CYS A 108 6.55 12.34 25.69
N MET A 109 5.71 11.51 25.05
CA MET A 109 6.18 10.47 24.14
C MET A 109 6.92 11.07 22.94
N TRP A 110 6.41 12.17 22.38
CA TRP A 110 7.08 12.91 21.31
C TRP A 110 8.43 13.47 21.76
N ALA A 111 8.49 14.11 22.93
CA ALA A 111 9.73 14.63 23.51
C ALA A 111 10.78 13.52 23.66
N TRP A 112 10.38 12.33 24.14
CA TRP A 112 11.28 11.19 24.26
C TRP A 112 11.78 10.68 22.90
N LEU A 113 10.91 10.65 21.89
CA LEU A 113 11.26 10.26 20.52
C LEU A 113 12.23 11.27 19.88
N ALA A 114 11.97 12.56 20.07
CA ALA A 114 12.82 13.66 19.57
C ALA A 114 14.21 13.70 20.22
N LEU A 115 14.32 13.30 21.49
CA LEU A 115 15.61 13.16 22.17
C LEU A 115 16.51 12.09 21.53
N ASN A 116 15.97 11.14 20.76
CA ASN A 116 16.76 10.08 20.13
C ASN A 116 16.34 9.88 18.67
N PRO A 117 16.92 10.64 17.72
CA PRO A 117 16.47 10.66 16.32
C PRO A 117 16.60 9.30 15.61
N VAL A 118 17.38 8.37 16.16
CA VAL A 118 17.49 6.98 15.66
C VAL A 118 16.13 6.28 15.63
N TYR A 119 15.21 6.60 16.55
CA TYR A 119 13.89 5.97 16.56
C TYR A 119 13.03 6.34 15.35
N PHE A 120 13.21 7.52 14.75
CA PHE A 120 12.52 7.89 13.51
C PHE A 120 12.96 7.03 12.32
N ILE A 121 14.22 6.60 12.31
CA ILE A 121 14.75 5.65 11.31
C ILE A 121 14.22 4.24 11.58
N LEU A 122 14.02 3.88 12.85
CA LEU A 122 13.53 2.55 13.24
C LEU A 122 12.01 2.39 13.00
N LEU A 123 11.22 3.46 13.14
CA LEU A 123 9.76 3.45 13.03
C LEU A 123 9.23 2.79 11.74
N PRO A 124 9.68 3.15 10.51
CA PRO A 124 9.22 2.49 9.30
C PRO A 124 9.61 1.00 9.24
N ASN A 125 10.75 0.63 9.83
CA ASN A 125 11.18 -0.77 9.90
C ASN A 125 10.27 -1.58 10.83
N ILE A 126 9.91 -1.03 11.99
CA ILE A 126 8.95 -1.68 12.90
C ILE A 126 7.59 -1.83 12.21
N VAL A 127 7.10 -0.80 11.51
CA VAL A 127 5.84 -0.88 10.76
C VAL A 127 5.90 -1.98 9.69
N LEU A 128 7.00 -2.08 8.94
CA LEU A 128 7.20 -3.17 7.97
C LEU A 128 7.17 -4.54 8.64
N ILE A 129 7.86 -4.71 9.77
CA ILE A 129 7.85 -5.95 10.55
C ILE A 129 6.44 -6.25 11.05
N SER A 130 5.69 -5.26 11.53
CA SER A 130 4.30 -5.42 11.97
C SER A 130 3.38 -5.85 10.82
N ILE A 131 3.55 -5.27 9.64
CA ILE A 131 2.80 -5.67 8.44
C ILE A 131 3.19 -7.09 8.03
N LEU A 132 4.48 -7.43 8.04
CA LEU A 132 4.95 -8.77 7.71
C LEU A 132 4.39 -9.82 8.68
N LEU A 133 4.39 -9.51 9.97
CA LEU A 133 3.84 -10.40 10.99
C LEU A 133 2.33 -10.53 10.85
N SER A 134 1.61 -9.42 10.66
CA SER A 134 0.16 -9.43 10.47
C SER A 134 -0.27 -10.14 9.18
N THR A 135 0.53 -10.07 8.12
CA THR A 135 0.24 -10.77 6.86
C THR A 135 0.59 -12.26 6.98
N HIS A 136 1.65 -12.59 7.70
CA HIS A 136 2.03 -13.97 7.99
C HIS A 136 0.96 -14.70 8.83
N THR A 137 0.45 -14.07 9.89
CA THR A 137 -0.60 -14.67 10.74
C THR A 137 -1.92 -14.86 10.01
N GLN A 138 -2.26 -13.99 9.07
CA GLN A 138 -3.44 -14.15 8.21
C GLN A 138 -3.26 -15.26 7.16
N ARG A 139 -2.03 -15.47 6.69
CA ARG A 139 -1.73 -16.46 5.65
C ARG A 139 -1.50 -17.87 6.21
N TYR A 140 -0.99 -17.97 7.43
CA TYR A 140 -0.77 -19.21 8.17
C TYR A 140 -1.39 -19.12 9.57
N PRO A 141 -2.74 -19.19 9.68
CA PRO A 141 -3.44 -19.10 10.98
C PRO A 141 -3.18 -20.32 11.87
N ASN A 142 -2.83 -21.46 11.27
CA ASN A 142 -2.39 -22.66 11.97
C ASN A 142 -0.87 -22.72 11.80
N GLY A 143 -0.13 -22.36 12.85
CA GLY A 143 1.33 -22.39 12.83
C GLY A 143 1.82 -23.77 12.38
N THR A 144 2.87 -23.78 11.58
CA THR A 144 3.63 -24.97 11.16
C THR A 144 4.18 -25.68 12.41
N GLY A 145 3.35 -26.47 13.08
CA GLY A 145 3.63 -27.08 14.38
C GLY A 145 3.19 -28.54 14.47
N ASP A 146 2.54 -29.06 13.43
CA ASP A 146 2.08 -30.44 13.30
C ASP A 146 2.88 -31.26 12.26
N ASP A 147 3.67 -30.63 11.40
CA ASP A 147 4.41 -31.32 10.31
C ASP A 147 5.92 -31.53 10.57
N LEU A 148 6.37 -31.46 11.83
CA LEU A 148 7.72 -31.92 12.23
C LEU A 148 7.67 -33.39 12.67
N GLY A 149 7.21 -34.24 11.74
CA GLY A 149 7.10 -35.68 11.92
C GLY A 149 7.37 -36.39 10.60
N THR A 150 8.66 -36.61 10.32
CA THR A 150 9.20 -37.64 9.42
C THR A 150 8.66 -37.72 7.99
N ASP A 151 9.43 -37.22 7.03
CA ASP A 151 9.58 -37.85 5.71
C ASP A 151 10.96 -37.46 5.12
N PRO A 152 11.95 -38.37 5.07
CA PRO A 152 13.15 -38.16 4.28
C PRO A 152 12.88 -38.62 2.84
N ILE A 153 13.55 -37.99 1.87
CA ILE A 153 13.59 -38.29 0.43
C ILE A 153 12.61 -37.44 -0.40
N SER A 154 12.99 -36.19 -0.66
CA SER A 154 12.95 -35.63 -2.03
C SER A 154 13.81 -34.37 -2.10
N GLY A 155 15.12 -34.56 -1.96
CA GLY A 155 16.10 -33.55 -2.35
C GLY A 155 16.54 -33.83 -3.78
N HIS A 156 15.76 -33.37 -4.78
CA HIS A 156 16.27 -33.32 -6.15
C HIS A 156 17.23 -32.14 -6.25
N HIS A 157 18.49 -32.40 -5.88
CA HIS A 157 19.59 -31.50 -6.15
C HIS A 157 19.95 -31.70 -7.63
N ILE A 158 19.58 -30.74 -8.48
CA ILE A 158 20.18 -30.58 -9.81
C ILE A 158 21.63 -30.18 -9.52
N LEU A 159 22.57 -31.13 -9.63
CA LEU A 159 23.97 -30.78 -9.82
C LEU A 159 24.10 -30.37 -11.28
N ASP A 160 24.41 -29.09 -11.51
CA ASP A 160 24.97 -28.66 -12.78
C ASP A 160 26.41 -29.19 -12.84
N ASP A 161 26.61 -30.27 -13.60
CA ASP A 161 27.94 -30.75 -13.96
C ASP A 161 28.63 -29.70 -14.86
N PRO A 162 29.90 -29.32 -14.60
CA PRO A 162 30.65 -28.49 -15.53
C PRO A 162 30.92 -29.32 -16.79
N ILE A 163 30.40 -28.86 -17.91
CA ILE A 163 30.60 -29.46 -19.23
C ILE A 163 32.11 -29.56 -19.49
N GLU A 164 32.57 -30.81 -19.53
CA GLU A 164 33.94 -31.22 -19.82
C GLU A 164 34.38 -30.64 -21.18
N GLY A 165 35.42 -29.81 -21.15
CA GLY A 165 36.00 -29.21 -22.35
C GLY A 165 36.55 -30.30 -23.27
N SER A 166 36.04 -30.33 -24.50
CA SER A 166 36.52 -31.20 -25.57
C SER A 166 38.05 -31.07 -25.75
N PRO A 167 38.81 -32.18 -25.86
CA PRO A 167 40.26 -32.17 -26.02
C PRO A 167 40.75 -31.67 -27.39
N ASP A 168 39.86 -31.27 -28.29
CA ASP A 168 40.20 -31.06 -29.70
C ASP A 168 40.64 -29.61 -30.01
N GLU A 169 40.55 -28.70 -29.04
CA GLU A 169 40.85 -27.27 -29.23
C GLU A 169 42.36 -26.93 -29.10
N SER A 170 43.25 -27.90 -29.36
CA SER A 170 44.70 -27.71 -29.33
C SER A 170 45.39 -27.82 -30.70
N GLN A 171 44.66 -28.18 -31.76
CA GLN A 171 45.29 -28.55 -33.04
C GLN A 171 45.60 -27.35 -33.97
N HIS A 172 45.04 -26.17 -33.69
CA HIS A 172 45.19 -24.99 -34.56
C HIS A 172 45.43 -23.70 -33.76
N PRO A 173 46.67 -23.46 -33.27
CA PRO A 173 46.98 -22.28 -32.46
C PRO A 173 46.71 -20.95 -33.20
N HIS A 174 46.85 -20.96 -34.53
CA HIS A 174 46.58 -19.81 -35.38
C HIS A 174 45.08 -19.47 -35.47
N LEU A 175 44.21 -20.47 -35.40
CA LEU A 175 42.75 -20.27 -35.51
C LEU A 175 42.18 -19.69 -34.21
N LEU A 176 42.69 -20.14 -33.06
CA LEU A 176 42.34 -19.60 -31.74
C LEU A 176 42.80 -18.14 -31.61
N LEU A 177 44.03 -17.83 -32.07
CA LEU A 177 44.55 -16.45 -32.05
C LEU A 177 43.70 -15.51 -32.93
N VAL A 178 43.23 -16.00 -34.08
CA VAL A 178 42.36 -15.24 -34.98
C VAL A 178 40.98 -15.04 -34.37
N ASP A 179 40.36 -16.06 -33.76
CA ASP A 179 39.06 -15.91 -33.08
C ASP A 179 39.14 -14.96 -31.87
N VAL A 180 40.21 -15.05 -31.08
CA VAL A 180 40.48 -14.13 -29.96
C VAL A 180 40.67 -12.70 -30.47
N SER A 181 41.43 -12.50 -31.54
CA SER A 181 41.60 -11.17 -32.14
C SER A 181 40.27 -10.62 -32.69
N ALA A 182 39.45 -11.44 -33.34
CA ALA A 182 38.16 -11.07 -33.88
C ALA A 182 37.14 -10.71 -32.78
N ARG A 183 37.23 -11.32 -31.59
CA ARG A 183 36.40 -11.00 -30.43
C ARG A 183 36.88 -9.78 -29.64
N LEU A 184 38.17 -9.45 -29.71
CA LEU A 184 38.76 -8.30 -29.03
C LEU A 184 38.45 -6.99 -29.75
N GLU A 185 38.50 -6.96 -31.08
CA GLU A 185 38.25 -5.75 -31.89
C GLU A 185 36.89 -5.05 -31.59
N PRO A 186 35.73 -5.73 -31.59
CA PRO A 186 34.45 -5.08 -31.29
C PRO A 186 34.32 -4.66 -29.82
N ARG A 187 34.97 -5.38 -28.90
CA ARG A 187 35.00 -5.00 -27.46
C ARG A 187 35.82 -3.74 -27.26
N GLN A 188 36.97 -3.62 -27.92
CA GLN A 188 37.80 -2.42 -27.86
C GLN A 188 37.11 -1.23 -28.51
N LEU A 189 36.35 -1.42 -29.60
CA LEU A 189 35.54 -0.37 -30.20
C LEU A 189 34.39 0.07 -29.28
N ASN A 190 33.70 -0.88 -28.64
CA ASN A 190 32.65 -0.55 -27.66
C ASN A 190 33.20 0.11 -26.40
N GLN A 191 34.38 -0.31 -25.92
CA GLN A 191 35.06 0.32 -24.79
C GLN A 191 35.55 1.73 -25.14
N LYS A 192 36.10 1.94 -26.34
CA LYS A 192 36.47 3.28 -26.84
C LYS A 192 35.25 4.16 -27.04
N LYS A 193 34.13 3.65 -27.55
CA LYS A 193 32.85 4.40 -27.68
C LYS A 193 32.25 4.74 -26.31
N PHE A 194 32.35 3.83 -25.34
CA PHE A 194 31.93 4.08 -23.97
C PHE A 194 32.81 5.15 -23.31
N SER A 195 34.14 5.02 -23.43
CA SER A 195 35.10 6.01 -22.92
C SER A 195 35.04 7.35 -23.65
N ALA A 196 34.63 7.40 -24.92
CA ALA A 196 34.44 8.64 -25.68
C ALA A 196 33.07 9.30 -25.39
N ARG A 197 32.10 8.55 -24.85
CA ARG A 197 30.79 9.07 -24.43
C ARG A 197 30.80 9.59 -22.99
N VAL A 198 31.78 9.17 -22.18
CA VAL A 198 32.15 9.84 -20.92
C VAL A 198 32.88 11.13 -21.29
N SER A 199 32.14 12.24 -21.36
CA SER A 199 32.69 13.56 -21.66
C SER A 199 33.69 13.98 -20.57
N PRO A 200 34.82 14.65 -20.89
CA PRO A 200 35.77 15.17 -19.90
C PRO A 200 35.13 16.13 -18.87
N ASP A 201 33.95 16.68 -19.15
CA ASP A 201 33.15 17.49 -18.22
C ASP A 201 32.40 16.68 -17.13
N GLU A 202 32.37 15.35 -17.21
CA GLU A 202 31.69 14.53 -16.20
C GLU A 202 32.48 14.43 -14.89
N HIS A 203 33.82 14.43 -14.96
CA HIS A 203 34.66 14.38 -13.75
C HIS A 203 34.46 15.62 -12.88
N THR A 204 34.37 16.81 -13.47
CA THR A 204 34.12 18.06 -12.73
C THR A 204 32.72 18.07 -12.10
N LYS A 205 31.71 17.57 -12.81
CA LYS A 205 30.32 17.45 -12.29
C LYS A 205 30.22 16.38 -11.20
N PHE A 206 30.92 15.27 -11.36
CA PHE A 206 30.97 14.18 -10.38
C PHE A 206 31.70 14.62 -9.12
N ASN A 207 32.88 15.24 -9.25
CA ASN A 207 33.66 15.78 -8.13
C ASN A 207 32.87 16.86 -7.38
N GLY A 208 32.13 17.71 -8.10
CA GLY A 208 31.24 18.71 -7.49
C GLY A 208 30.10 18.07 -6.69
N ARG A 209 29.48 16.99 -7.20
CA ARG A 209 28.48 16.22 -6.44
C ARG A 209 29.10 15.55 -5.21
N LEU A 210 30.28 14.95 -5.36
CA LEU A 210 30.99 14.31 -4.26
C LEU A 210 31.30 15.30 -3.14
N LEU A 211 31.83 16.48 -3.50
CA LEU A 211 32.18 17.52 -2.55
C LEU A 211 30.94 18.11 -1.85
N SER A 212 29.82 18.25 -2.59
CA SER A 212 28.53 18.65 -2.01
C SER A 212 27.97 17.59 -1.04
N THR A 213 28.07 16.31 -1.38
CA THR A 213 27.64 15.22 -0.48
C THR A 213 28.51 15.16 0.77
N ILE A 214 29.84 15.23 0.63
CA ILE A 214 30.78 15.25 1.76
C ILE A 214 30.52 16.48 2.64
N GLY A 215 30.34 17.66 2.03
CA GLY A 215 30.00 18.89 2.75
C GLY A 215 28.68 18.75 3.52
N SER A 216 27.63 18.21 2.90
CA SER A 216 26.35 17.94 3.57
C SER A 216 26.52 16.97 4.75
N THR A 217 27.28 15.89 4.58
CA THR A 217 27.55 14.93 5.66
C THR A 217 28.33 15.54 6.83
N LEU A 218 29.19 16.54 6.58
CA LEU A 218 29.88 17.27 7.65
C LEU A 218 28.96 18.29 8.35
N ILE A 219 28.02 18.91 7.64
CA ILE A 219 27.08 19.89 8.19
C ILE A 219 25.97 19.22 9.02
N VAL A 220 25.50 18.04 8.59
CA VAL A 220 24.44 17.29 9.29
C VAL A 220 24.72 17.12 10.79
N PRO A 221 25.89 16.63 11.26
CA PRO A 221 26.14 16.49 12.69
C PRO A 221 26.32 17.82 13.44
N LEU A 222 26.56 18.96 12.77
CA LEU A 222 26.57 20.27 13.42
C LEU A 222 25.17 20.74 13.79
N ILE A 223 24.14 20.28 13.06
CA ILE A 223 22.77 20.67 13.34
C ILE A 223 22.29 19.89 14.58
N PRO A 224 21.84 20.57 15.64
CA PRO A 224 21.33 19.92 16.84
C PRO A 224 19.92 19.37 16.58
N TRP A 225 19.80 18.31 15.78
CA TRP A 225 18.52 17.70 15.36
C TRP A 225 17.59 17.37 16.52
N ARG A 226 18.16 16.94 17.65
CA ARG A 226 17.44 16.64 18.89
C ARG A 226 16.60 17.83 19.34
N PHE A 227 17.22 19.02 19.34
CA PHE A 227 16.56 20.26 19.73
C PHE A 227 15.58 20.75 18.68
N LEU A 228 15.91 20.64 17.38
CA LEU A 228 14.99 21.05 16.32
C LEU A 228 13.70 20.22 16.31
N LEU A 229 13.79 18.91 16.47
CA LEU A 229 12.62 18.03 16.52
C LEU A 229 11.80 18.23 17.79
N LEU A 230 12.48 18.43 18.93
CA LEU A 230 11.82 18.69 20.20
C LEU A 230 11.09 20.03 20.16
N LEU A 231 11.78 21.11 19.80
CA LEU A 231 11.18 22.44 19.72
C LEU A 231 10.11 22.51 18.62
N GLY A 232 10.32 21.86 17.48
CA GLY A 232 9.36 21.83 16.39
C GLY A 232 8.05 21.14 16.76
N GLY A 233 8.08 20.01 17.48
CA GLY A 233 6.84 19.34 17.89
C GLY A 233 6.20 19.96 19.13
N GLU A 234 6.98 20.32 20.14
CA GLU A 234 6.45 20.96 21.36
C GLU A 234 5.78 22.29 21.05
N THR A 235 6.29 23.07 20.08
CA THR A 235 5.64 24.33 19.68
C THR A 235 4.23 24.09 19.12
N VAL A 236 4.00 23.01 18.37
CA VAL A 236 2.65 22.68 17.86
C VAL A 236 1.69 22.39 19.02
N PHE A 237 2.14 21.68 20.06
CA PHE A 237 1.32 21.41 21.24
C PHE A 237 1.06 22.68 22.05
N ILE A 238 2.09 23.49 22.30
CA ILE A 238 1.99 24.72 23.08
C ILE A 238 1.09 25.75 22.39
N LEU A 239 1.24 25.94 21.08
CA LEU A 239 0.42 26.91 20.33
C LEU A 239 -1.06 26.52 20.27
N ASN A 240 -1.37 25.23 20.24
CA ASN A 240 -2.75 24.75 20.25
C ASN A 240 -3.36 24.63 21.65
N HIS A 241 -2.59 24.88 22.71
CA HIS A 241 -3.07 24.77 24.08
C HIS A 241 -4.21 25.79 24.35
N PRO A 242 -5.33 25.39 24.99
CA PRO A 242 -6.52 26.23 25.13
C PRO A 242 -6.25 27.57 25.83
N TYR A 243 -5.37 27.57 26.85
CA TYR A 243 -5.00 28.83 27.52
C TYR A 243 -4.18 29.76 26.63
N VAL A 244 -3.32 29.21 25.77
CA VAL A 244 -2.50 30.00 24.83
C VAL A 244 -3.38 30.58 23.74
N GLN A 245 -4.34 29.81 23.22
CA GLN A 245 -5.34 30.27 22.25
C GLN A 245 -6.17 31.44 22.79
N VAL A 246 -6.65 31.36 24.04
CA VAL A 246 -7.39 32.46 24.69
C VAL A 246 -6.52 33.71 24.83
N TRP A 247 -5.27 33.54 25.26
CA TRP A 247 -4.33 34.65 25.40
C TRP A 247 -3.99 35.31 24.05
N LEU A 248 -3.76 34.52 23.00
CA LEU A 248 -3.54 35.01 21.63
C LEU A 248 -4.77 35.76 21.09
N ALA A 249 -5.98 35.27 21.39
CA ALA A 249 -7.21 35.96 21.02
C ALA A 249 -7.35 37.33 21.70
N GLN A 250 -6.95 37.42 22.98
CA GLN A 250 -6.92 38.70 23.72
C GLN A 250 -5.88 39.69 23.16
N LEU A 251 -4.70 39.21 22.77
CA LEU A 251 -3.70 40.06 22.11
C LEU A 251 -4.18 40.59 20.76
N LYS A 252 -4.85 39.73 19.99
CA LYS A 252 -5.42 40.10 18.69
C LYS A 252 -6.47 41.19 18.85
N SER A 253 -7.40 41.06 19.80
CA SER A 253 -8.43 42.09 20.03
C SER A 253 -7.86 43.42 20.52
N ALA A 254 -6.86 43.40 21.40
CA ALA A 254 -6.19 44.61 21.90
C ALA A 254 -5.47 45.39 20.79
N SER A 255 -4.84 44.70 19.83
CA SER A 255 -4.18 45.35 18.70
C SER A 255 -5.19 46.04 17.77
N THR A 256 -6.33 45.40 17.49
CA THR A 256 -7.37 45.95 16.61
C THR A 256 -8.09 47.14 17.24
N SER A 257 -8.20 47.23 18.57
CA SER A 257 -8.79 48.41 19.23
C SER A 257 -7.89 49.64 19.27
N SER A 258 -6.61 49.50 18.94
CA SER A 258 -5.62 50.59 18.95
C SER A 258 -5.39 51.25 17.58
N VAL A 259 -6.09 50.78 16.54
CA VAL A 259 -6.07 51.30 15.16
C VAL A 259 -7.42 51.94 14.85
#